data_AF-A0A832TLJ1-F1
#
_entry.id   AF-A0A832TLJ1-F1
#
_cell.length_a   1.000
_cell.length_b   1.000
_cell.length_c   1.000
_cell.angle_alpha   90.00
_cell.angle_beta   90.00
_cell.angle_gamma   90.00
#
_symmetry.space_group_name_H-M   'P 1'
#
loop_
_entity.id
_entity.type
_entity.pdbx_description
1 polymer ?
#
loop_
_entity_poly.entity_id
_entity_poly.type
_entity_poly.pdbx_seq_one_letter_code
_entity_poly.pdbx_strand_id
1 'polypeptide(L)'
;MATGLAEILDNFVKSHSDRQLLALPLAILAVSLAILLVSFVSSGSPVKLGMDFQGGTQISLETTDSPAVLEKMYSSYPLTDVRQTGSRVIMQ
;
A
#
# COMPACT_ATOMS: atom_id res chain seq x y z
N MET A 1 6.28 -37.56 7.04
CA MET A 1 7.35 -36.71 6.47
C MET A 1 7.22 -35.35 7.15
N ALA A 2 7.83 -35.17 8.32
CA ALA A 2 7.86 -33.85 8.96
C ALA A 2 8.67 -32.93 8.03
N THR A 3 8.04 -31.87 7.57
CA THR A 3 8.65 -30.89 6.67
C THR A 3 9.84 -30.26 7.39
N GLY A 4 11.06 -30.34 6.85
CA GLY A 4 12.29 -29.92 7.55
C GLY A 4 12.29 -28.49 8.11
N LEU A 5 11.45 -27.61 7.56
CA LEU A 5 11.22 -26.27 8.09
C LEU A 5 10.67 -26.30 9.54
N ALA A 6 9.70 -27.16 9.82
CA ALA A 6 9.06 -27.23 11.13
C ALA A 6 10.06 -27.65 12.22
N GLU A 7 10.97 -28.56 11.90
CA GLU A 7 12.01 -29.03 12.82
C GLU A 7 13.09 -27.97 13.07
N ILE A 8 13.45 -27.18 12.05
CA ILE A 8 14.34 -26.02 12.20
C ILE A 8 13.71 -24.98 13.13
N LEU A 9 12.43 -24.66 12.95
CA LEU A 9 11.73 -23.68 13.78
C LEU A 9 11.55 -24.17 15.22
N ASP A 10 11.21 -25.45 15.42
CA ASP A 10 11.06 -26.03 16.77
C ASP A 10 12.40 -25.99 17.54
N ASN A 11 13.50 -26.36 16.87
CA ASN A 11 14.84 -26.24 17.45
C ASN A 11 15.22 -24.78 17.76
N PHE A 12 14.88 -23.83 16.88
CA PHE A 12 15.13 -22.41 17.11
C PHE A 12 14.38 -21.90 18.34
N VAL A 13 13.09 -22.23 18.48
CA VAL A 13 12.26 -21.80 19.62
C VAL A 13 12.78 -22.39 20.92
N LYS A 14 13.11 -23.68 20.95
CA LYS A 14 13.62 -24.37 22.15
C LYS A 14 15.00 -23.89 22.60
N SER A 15 15.81 -23.38 21.68
CA SER A 15 17.19 -22.93 21.96
C SER A 15 17.29 -21.46 22.39
N HIS A 16 16.20 -20.69 22.36
CA HIS A 16 16.19 -19.27 22.67
C HIS A 16 15.27 -18.93 23.85
N SER A 17 15.65 -17.90 24.61
CA SER A 17 14.80 -17.32 25.65
C SER A 17 13.70 -16.44 25.06
N ASP A 18 12.62 -16.23 25.81
CA ASP A 18 11.48 -15.37 25.39
C ASP A 18 11.92 -13.99 24.89
N ARG A 19 12.91 -13.38 25.54
CA ARG A 19 13.44 -12.06 25.15
C ARG A 19 14.14 -12.10 23.79
N GLN A 20 14.84 -13.18 23.47
CA GLN A 20 15.51 -13.35 22.18
C GLN A 20 14.50 -13.66 21.08
N LEU A 21 13.46 -14.42 21.38
CA LEU A 21 12.38 -14.71 20.42
C LEU A 21 11.63 -13.45 20.02
N LEU A 22 11.46 -12.48 20.93
CA LEU A 22 10.84 -11.18 20.64
C LEU A 22 11.71 -10.24 19.79
N ALA A 23 13.03 -10.49 19.69
CA ALA A 23 13.93 -9.58 19.00
C ALA A 23 13.56 -9.40 17.52
N LEU A 24 13.22 -10.49 16.82
CA LEU A 24 12.86 -10.45 15.40
C LEU A 24 11.52 -9.73 15.16
N PRO A 25 10.42 -10.07 15.86
CA PRO A 25 9.17 -9.30 15.77
C PRO A 25 9.35 -7.81 16.07
N LEU A 26 10.13 -7.47 17.10
CA LEU A 26 10.38 -6.07 17.47
C LEU A 26 11.22 -5.33 16.43
N ALA A 27 12.19 -5.99 15.80
CA ALA A 27 12.97 -5.41 14.71
C ALA A 27 12.07 -5.10 13.50
N ILE A 28 11.19 -6.03 13.11
CA ILE A 28 10.21 -5.82 12.03
C ILE A 28 9.26 -4.66 12.38
N LEU A 29 8.79 -4.60 13.62
CA LEU A 29 7.96 -3.50 14.11
C LEU A 29 8.69 -2.16 14.00
N ALA A 30 9.94 -2.08 14.46
CA ALA A 30 10.75 -0.86 14.41
C ALA A 30 10.96 -0.38 12.97
N VAL A 31 11.27 -1.29 12.04
CA VAL A 31 11.40 -0.96 10.60
C VAL A 31 10.07 -0.46 10.04
N SER A 32 8.96 -1.11 10.38
CA SER A 32 7.63 -0.69 9.92
C SER A 32 7.28 0.71 10.42
N LEU A 33 7.55 1.00 11.70
CA LEU A 33 7.35 2.34 12.28
C LEU A 33 8.24 3.40 11.63
N ALA A 34 9.48 3.05 11.29
CA ALA A 34 10.37 3.97 10.58
C ALA A 34 9.83 4.33 9.19
N ILE A 35 9.30 3.36 8.44
CA ILE A 35 8.66 3.60 7.14
C ILE A 35 7.44 4.52 7.29
N LEU A 36 6.58 4.23 8.28
CA LEU A 36 5.41 5.07 8.55
C LEU A 36 5.79 6.49 8.97
N LEU A 37 6.86 6.65 9.75
CA LEU A 37 7.37 7.96 10.16
C LEU A 37 7.87 8.77 8.95
N VAL A 38 8.62 8.13 8.05
CA VAL A 38 9.07 8.78 6.80
C VAL A 38 7.87 9.18 5.93
N SER A 39 6.86 8.31 5.82
CA SER A 39 5.61 8.64 5.10
C SER A 39 4.85 9.79 5.77
N PHE A 40 4.79 9.81 7.10
CA PHE A 40 4.08 10.84 7.86
C PHE A 40 4.72 12.21 7.69
N VAL A 41 6.05 12.31 7.79
CA VAL A 41 6.78 13.57 7.60
C VAL A 41 6.66 14.08 6.16
N SER A 42 6.57 13.19 5.17
CA SER A 42 6.49 13.58 3.75
C SER A 42 5.09 13.93 3.26
N SER A 43 4.04 13.25 3.74
CA SER A 43 2.66 13.39 3.24
C SER A 43 1.66 13.98 4.25
N GLY A 44 2.05 14.11 5.52
CA GLY A 44 1.16 14.50 6.62
C GLY A 44 0.30 13.35 7.17
N SER A 45 0.41 12.15 6.59
CA SER A 45 -0.32 10.95 7.00
C SER A 45 0.55 9.69 6.98
N PRO A 46 0.26 8.65 7.79
CA PRO A 46 1.09 7.44 7.86
C PRO A 46 1.19 6.67 6.53
N VAL A 47 0.21 6.89 5.65
CA VAL A 47 0.15 6.37 4.28
C VAL A 47 -0.44 7.45 3.37
N LYS A 48 -0.20 7.36 2.06
CA LYS A 48 -0.87 8.24 1.07
C LYS A 48 -2.38 7.97 1.11
N LEU A 49 -3.13 8.97 1.54
CA LEU A 49 -4.59 8.88 1.63
C LEU A 49 -5.22 8.95 0.24
N GLY A 50 -6.16 8.05 -0.02
CA GLY A 50 -7.01 8.07 -1.21
C GLY A 50 -8.20 9.02 -1.07
N MET A 51 -9.02 9.10 -2.12
CA MET A 51 -10.22 9.95 -2.15
C MET A 51 -11.18 9.69 -0.99
N ASP A 52 -11.34 8.43 -0.57
CA ASP A 52 -12.26 8.06 0.52
C ASP A 52 -11.93 8.80 1.84
N PHE A 53 -10.71 9.32 1.99
CA PHE A 53 -10.25 10.00 3.19
C PHE A 53 -9.95 11.49 2.99
N GLN A 54 -9.56 11.92 1.79
CA GLN A 54 -9.27 13.34 1.49
C GLN A 54 -10.51 14.10 0.99
N GLY A 55 -11.55 13.39 0.57
CA GLY A 55 -12.67 13.97 -0.17
C GLY A 55 -12.29 14.30 -1.61
N GLY A 56 -13.30 14.53 -2.44
CA GLY A 56 -13.12 14.81 -3.87
C GLY A 56 -14.29 14.34 -4.71
N THR A 57 -14.14 14.46 -6.03
CA THR A 57 -15.14 14.03 -7.00
C THR A 57 -14.54 12.96 -7.90
N GLN A 58 -15.14 11.77 -7.90
CA GLN A 58 -14.77 10.70 -8.82
C GLN A 58 -15.81 10.60 -9.94
N ILE A 59 -15.36 10.59 -11.19
CA ILE A 59 -16.22 10.37 -12.36
C ILE A 59 -15.88 9.00 -12.96
N SER A 60 -16.90 8.17 -13.15
CA SER A 60 -16.75 6.87 -13.81
C SER A 60 -17.50 6.87 -15.13
N LEU A 61 -16.76 6.62 -16.21
CA LEU A 61 -17.24 6.70 -17.59
C LEU A 61 -17.07 5.34 -18.26
N GLU A 62 -18.07 4.90 -19.03
CA GLU A 62 -17.90 3.82 -19.99
C GLU A 62 -17.57 4.43 -21.33
N THR A 63 -16.35 4.18 -21.82
CA THR A 63 -15.87 4.68 -23.11
C THR A 63 -14.91 3.67 -23.74
N THR A 64 -14.79 3.73 -25.06
CA THR A 64 -13.75 3.05 -25.83
C THR A 64 -12.44 3.83 -25.87
N ASP A 65 -12.45 5.09 -25.43
CA ASP A 65 -11.26 5.94 -25.40
C ASP A 65 -10.27 5.47 -24.33
N SER A 66 -8.97 5.59 -24.63
CA SER A 66 -7.93 5.22 -23.65
C SER A 66 -7.80 6.28 -22.55
N PRO A 67 -7.32 5.90 -21.35
CA PRO A 67 -7.04 6.83 -20.26
C PRO A 67 -6.21 8.06 -20.68
N ALA A 68 -5.18 7.87 -21.51
CA ALA A 68 -4.32 8.95 -22.00
C ALA A 68 -5.05 9.95 -22.91
N VAL A 69 -6.03 9.47 -23.71
CA VAL A 69 -6.86 10.36 -24.54
C VAL A 69 -7.75 11.22 -23.66
N LEU A 70 -8.35 10.63 -22.62
CA LEU A 70 -9.19 11.35 -21.67
C LEU A 70 -8.38 12.36 -20.84
N GLU A 71 -7.21 11.98 -20.34
CA GLU A 71 -6.31 12.89 -19.61
C GLU A 71 -5.94 14.12 -20.45
N LYS A 72 -5.64 13.91 -21.74
CA LYS A 72 -5.38 15.01 -22.67
C LYS A 72 -6.63 15.86 -22.94
N MET A 73 -7.77 15.22 -23.17
CA MET A 73 -9.04 15.89 -23.49
C MET A 73 -9.54 16.77 -22.34
N TYR A 74 -9.37 16.31 -21.10
CA TYR A 74 -9.78 16.99 -19.88
C TYR A 74 -8.62 17.69 -19.17
N SER A 75 -7.51 17.97 -19.86
CA SER A 75 -6.33 18.65 -19.29
C SER A 75 -6.60 20.08 -18.79
N SER A 76 -7.74 20.68 -19.14
CA SER A 76 -8.20 21.96 -18.58
C SER A 76 -8.78 21.84 -17.16
N TYR A 77 -9.03 20.62 -16.69
CA TYR A 77 -9.53 20.33 -15.35
C TYR A 77 -8.37 19.85 -14.45
N PRO A 78 -8.43 20.09 -13.13
CA PRO A 78 -7.39 19.68 -12.19
C PRO A 78 -7.50 18.18 -11.88
N LEU A 79 -7.34 17.33 -12.89
CA LEU A 79 -7.34 15.88 -12.72
C LEU A 79 -6.05 15.44 -12.03
N THR A 80 -6.23 14.64 -10.98
CA THR A 80 -5.16 14.05 -10.18
C THR A 80 -4.75 12.68 -10.72
N ASP A 81 -5.69 11.92 -11.28
CA ASP A 81 -5.44 10.58 -11.82
C ASP A 81 -6.54 10.14 -12.81
N VAL A 82 -6.13 9.48 -13.89
CA VAL A 82 -7.01 8.89 -14.89
C VAL A 82 -6.59 7.43 -15.10
N ARG A 83 -7.46 6.50 -14.71
CA ARG A 83 -7.15 5.06 -14.75
C ARG A 83 -8.29 4.22 -15.29
N GLN A 84 -7.96 3.14 -15.98
CA GLN A 84 -8.95 2.15 -16.40
C GLN A 84 -9.16 1.10 -15.29
N THR A 85 -10.42 0.78 -14.99
CA THR A 85 -10.80 -0.26 -14.04
C THR A 85 -11.92 -1.09 -14.65
N GLY A 86 -11.59 -2.30 -15.09
CA GLY A 86 -12.52 -3.15 -15.84
C GLY A 86 -12.95 -2.52 -17.17
N SER A 87 -14.26 -2.38 -17.39
CA SER A 87 -14.85 -1.76 -18.58
C SER A 87 -14.97 -0.23 -18.50
N ARG A 88 -14.58 0.40 -17.38
CA ARG A 88 -14.81 1.82 -17.14
C ARG A 88 -13.49 2.56 -16.97
N VAL A 89 -13.47 3.83 -17.36
CA VAL A 89 -12.39 4.76 -17.01
C VAL A 89 -12.85 5.59 -15.82
N ILE A 90 -11.97 5.70 -14.83
CA ILE A 90 -12.16 6.49 -13.62
C ILE A 90 -11.25 7.70 -13.71
N MET A 91 -11.82 8.89 -13.48
CA MET A 91 -11.11 10.16 -13.39
C MET A 91 -11.36 10.78 -12.03
N GLN A 92 -10.31 11.33 -11.42
CA GLN A 92 -10.29 12.02 -10.13
C GLN A 92 -9.26 13.14 -10.15
#